data_AF-A0A193SU59-F1
#
_entry.id   AF-A0A193SU59-F1
#
_cell.length_a   1.000
_cell.length_b   1.000
_cell.length_c   1.000
_cell.angle_alpha   90.00
_cell.angle_beta   90.00
_cell.angle_gamma   90.00
#
_symmetry.space_group_name_H-M   'P 1'
#
loop_
_entity.id
_entity.type
_entity.pdbx_description
1 polymer ?
#
loop_
_entity_poly.entity_id
_entity_poly.type
_entity_poly.pdbx_seq_one_letter_code
_entity_poly.pdbx_strand_id
1 'polypeptide(L)'
;MSDLQNTLDRLPAQFVAPTAAVWTTREQMRAMKMVNEACPGLDGNALSNTLKSASTHFQKNGTLDGWSPKRHSVGSEFARIDREASAQRRAALQAAGFKPRYATAPEVRHVMKTAHDVCMTEGAKPSAAAMLRDAGVPAKEATRLASKSSRNIATEWQAQSQHPARTAMREQGVLTRRKENAATSGTLAGTVAALYSLADHTKDRQRLSAVESRQDAMQREIEVLRAQLAQHEVRMDVADAGLDPRAEALRLHSDGLGYKAIATRIGRSQSTVRNWIKAA
;
A
#
# COMPACT_ATOMS: atom_id res chain seq x y z
N MET A 1 -66.76 -32.48 -18.96
CA MET A 1 -65.42 -32.95 -18.53
C MET A 1 -64.39 -32.97 -19.66
N SER A 2 -64.69 -32.46 -20.87
CA SER A 2 -63.79 -32.61 -22.03
C SER A 2 -62.91 -31.39 -22.35
N ASP A 3 -63.11 -30.25 -21.69
CA ASP A 3 -62.36 -29.01 -21.98
C ASP A 3 -61.07 -28.84 -21.15
N LEU A 4 -60.97 -29.52 -20.00
CA LEU A 4 -59.75 -29.52 -19.17
C LEU A 4 -58.65 -30.43 -19.74
N GLN A 5 -59.04 -31.52 -20.41
CA GLN A 5 -58.08 -32.42 -21.07
C GLN A 5 -57.42 -31.73 -22.29
N ASN A 6 -58.22 -31.04 -23.10
CA ASN A 6 -57.73 -30.34 -24.30
C ASN A 6 -56.87 -29.10 -24.00
N THR A 7 -56.98 -28.53 -22.79
CA THR A 7 -56.14 -27.41 -22.34
C THR A 7 -54.79 -27.88 -21.80
N LEU A 8 -54.69 -29.08 -21.24
CA LEU A 8 -53.43 -29.70 -20.83
C LEU A 8 -52.59 -30.16 -22.03
N ASP A 9 -53.21 -30.70 -23.08
CA ASP A 9 -52.52 -31.17 -24.29
C ASP A 9 -52.01 -30.03 -25.21
N ARG A 10 -52.40 -28.79 -24.94
CA ARG A 10 -51.95 -27.58 -25.68
C ARG A 10 -50.87 -26.78 -24.97
N LEU A 11 -50.35 -27.25 -23.83
CA LEU A 11 -49.22 -26.60 -23.20
C LEU A 11 -47.96 -26.80 -24.07
N PRO A 12 -47.31 -25.72 -24.52
CA PRO A 12 -46.09 -25.82 -25.32
C PRO A 12 -44.99 -26.56 -24.52
N ALA A 13 -44.17 -27.35 -25.21
CA ALA A 13 -43.10 -28.20 -24.67
C ALA A 13 -42.04 -27.49 -23.78
N GLN A 14 -42.19 -26.19 -23.59
CA GLN A 14 -41.39 -25.32 -22.73
C GLN A 14 -41.68 -25.46 -21.21
N PHE A 15 -42.65 -26.29 -20.80
CA PHE A 15 -42.92 -26.61 -19.39
C PHE A 15 -42.55 -28.05 -18.97
N VAL A 16 -41.87 -28.81 -19.83
CA VAL A 16 -41.16 -30.01 -19.38
C VAL A 16 -39.91 -29.51 -18.66
N ALA A 17 -39.91 -29.55 -17.32
CA ALA A 17 -38.69 -29.34 -16.55
C ALA A 17 -37.59 -30.22 -17.17
N PRO A 18 -36.40 -29.68 -17.50
CA PRO A 18 -35.33 -30.51 -18.03
C PRO A 18 -35.07 -31.60 -16.99
N THR A 19 -35.39 -32.84 -17.34
CA THR A 19 -35.08 -34.01 -16.52
C THR A 19 -33.61 -33.88 -16.14
N ALA A 20 -33.34 -33.76 -14.83
CA ALA A 20 -31.99 -33.55 -14.34
C ALA A 20 -31.08 -34.60 -15.00
N ALA A 21 -30.06 -34.13 -15.72
CA ALA A 21 -29.19 -35.01 -16.49
C ALA A 21 -28.60 -36.07 -15.54
N VAL A 22 -28.98 -37.33 -15.75
CA VAL A 22 -28.60 -38.42 -14.86
C VAL A 22 -27.13 -38.75 -15.12
N TRP A 23 -26.30 -38.64 -14.09
CA TRP A 23 -24.91 -39.07 -14.16
C TRP A 23 -24.85 -40.60 -14.29
N THR A 24 -24.61 -41.10 -15.50
CA THR A 24 -24.57 -42.54 -15.78
C THR A 24 -23.14 -43.09 -15.74
N THR A 25 -23.02 -44.41 -15.62
CA THR A 25 -21.74 -45.14 -15.72
C THR A 25 -21.01 -44.83 -17.04
N ARG A 26 -21.75 -44.56 -18.12
CA ARG A 26 -21.18 -44.19 -19.43
C ARG A 26 -20.48 -42.83 -19.38
N GLU A 27 -21.10 -41.84 -18.77
CA GLU A 27 -20.51 -40.51 -18.60
C GLU A 27 -19.35 -40.52 -17.60
N GLN A 28 -19.43 -41.35 -16.57
CA GLN A 28 -18.31 -41.60 -15.67
C GLN A 28 -17.09 -42.18 -16.42
N MET A 29 -17.29 -43.19 -17.27
CA MET A 29 -16.20 -43.75 -18.08
C MET A 29 -15.66 -42.74 -19.11
N ARG A 30 -16.53 -41.93 -19.72
CA ARG A 30 -16.11 -40.87 -20.65
C ARG A 30 -15.25 -39.81 -19.94
N ALA A 31 -15.68 -39.34 -18.78
CA ALA A 31 -14.90 -38.43 -17.95
C ALA A 31 -13.57 -39.06 -17.51
N MET A 32 -13.57 -40.34 -17.11
CA MET A 32 -12.35 -41.05 -16.70
C MET A 32 -11.35 -41.20 -17.86
N LYS A 33 -11.84 -41.44 -19.08
CA LYS A 33 -11.01 -41.47 -20.29
C LYS A 33 -10.40 -40.10 -20.58
N MET A 34 -11.19 -39.03 -20.52
CA MET A 34 -10.71 -37.64 -20.69
C MET A 34 -9.68 -37.26 -19.63
N VAL A 35 -9.85 -37.72 -18.38
CA VAL A 35 -8.87 -37.53 -17.29
C VAL A 35 -7.57 -38.26 -17.58
N ASN A 36 -7.63 -39.53 -17.96
CA ASN A 36 -6.43 -40.32 -18.25
C ASN A 36 -5.65 -39.77 -19.46
N GLU A 37 -6.35 -39.28 -20.48
CA GLU A 37 -5.73 -38.66 -21.67
C GLU A 37 -5.07 -37.32 -21.35
N ALA A 38 -5.68 -36.50 -20.51
CA ALA A 38 -5.18 -35.16 -20.20
C ALA A 38 -4.19 -35.12 -19.02
N CYS A 39 -4.30 -36.06 -18.08
CA CYS A 39 -3.56 -36.14 -16.81
C CYS A 39 -3.18 -37.61 -16.52
N PRO A 40 -2.26 -38.21 -17.27
CA PRO A 40 -1.83 -39.59 -17.04
C PRO A 40 -1.22 -39.75 -15.65
N GLY A 41 -1.60 -40.82 -14.94
CA GLY A 41 -1.10 -41.13 -13.59
C GLY A 41 -1.87 -40.47 -12.43
N LEU A 42 -3.02 -39.87 -12.69
CA LEU A 42 -3.88 -39.31 -11.64
C LEU A 42 -4.54 -40.42 -10.80
N ASP A 43 -4.28 -40.47 -9.50
CA ASP A 43 -4.78 -41.52 -8.61
C ASP A 43 -5.47 -40.99 -7.33
N GLY A 44 -6.09 -41.91 -6.59
CA GLY A 44 -6.68 -41.67 -5.27
C GLY A 44 -7.66 -40.49 -5.21
N ASN A 45 -7.45 -39.62 -4.21
CA ASN A 45 -8.33 -38.47 -3.95
C ASN A 45 -8.32 -37.43 -5.07
N ALA A 46 -7.22 -37.32 -5.81
CA ALA A 46 -7.11 -36.37 -6.93
C ALA A 46 -8.02 -36.79 -8.09
N LEU A 47 -8.02 -38.10 -8.42
CA LEU A 47 -8.94 -38.67 -9.40
C LEU A 47 -10.40 -38.50 -8.98
N SER A 48 -10.73 -38.80 -7.73
CA SER A 48 -12.09 -38.63 -7.20
C SER A 48 -12.58 -37.19 -7.30
N ASN A 49 -11.75 -36.20 -6.96
CA ASN A 49 -12.12 -34.79 -7.02
C ASN A 49 -12.30 -34.29 -8.47
N THR A 50 -11.44 -34.74 -9.38
CA THR A 50 -11.57 -34.39 -10.80
C THR A 50 -12.85 -34.99 -11.40
N LEU A 51 -13.19 -36.25 -11.06
CA LEU A 51 -14.45 -36.87 -11.47
C LEU A 51 -15.68 -36.18 -10.87
N LYS A 52 -15.61 -35.72 -9.61
CA LYS A 52 -16.67 -34.87 -9.02
C LYS A 52 -16.85 -33.57 -9.77
N SER A 53 -15.77 -32.94 -10.23
CA SER A 53 -15.86 -31.72 -11.05
C SER A 53 -16.51 -31.99 -12.41
N ALA A 54 -16.24 -33.15 -13.02
CA ALA A 54 -16.88 -33.59 -14.26
C ALA A 54 -18.38 -33.81 -14.06
N SER A 55 -18.76 -34.49 -12.97
CA SER A 55 -20.16 -34.72 -12.59
C SER A 55 -20.92 -33.41 -12.37
N THR A 56 -20.30 -32.46 -11.68
CA THR A 56 -20.89 -31.13 -11.43
C THR A 56 -21.08 -30.35 -12.74
N HIS A 57 -20.11 -30.41 -13.66
CA HIS A 57 -20.23 -29.78 -14.97
C HIS A 57 -21.35 -30.40 -15.80
N PHE A 58 -21.44 -31.72 -15.81
CA PHE A 58 -22.49 -32.45 -16.53
C PHE A 58 -23.88 -32.16 -15.99
N GLN A 59 -24.04 -32.14 -14.66
CA GLN A 59 -25.32 -31.78 -14.03
C GLN A 59 -25.78 -30.37 -14.40
N LYS A 60 -24.82 -29.43 -14.59
CA LYS A 60 -25.13 -28.05 -14.95
C LYS A 60 -25.42 -27.85 -16.44
N ASN A 61 -24.67 -28.52 -17.31
CA ASN A 61 -24.66 -28.24 -18.75
C ASN A 61 -25.33 -29.34 -19.59
N GLY A 62 -25.70 -30.48 -18.98
CA GLY A 62 -26.26 -31.65 -19.67
C GLY A 62 -25.26 -32.42 -20.55
N THR A 63 -24.02 -31.94 -20.67
CA THR A 63 -22.95 -32.56 -21.46
C THR A 63 -21.58 -32.38 -20.80
N LEU A 64 -20.63 -33.24 -21.17
CA LEU A 64 -19.20 -33.11 -20.85
C LEU A 64 -18.42 -32.29 -21.89
N ASP A 65 -19.07 -31.86 -22.98
CA ASP A 65 -18.39 -31.03 -23.99
C ASP A 65 -18.02 -29.65 -23.41
N GLY A 66 -16.79 -29.22 -23.66
CA GLY A 66 -16.22 -28.01 -23.06
C GLY A 66 -15.64 -28.19 -21.65
N TRP A 67 -15.86 -29.35 -21.00
CA TRP A 67 -15.17 -29.70 -19.76
C TRP A 67 -13.78 -30.24 -20.06
N SER A 68 -12.76 -29.71 -19.38
CA SER A 68 -11.42 -30.28 -19.38
C SER A 68 -10.90 -30.45 -17.94
N PRO A 69 -10.24 -31.58 -17.64
CA PRO A 69 -9.63 -31.79 -16.34
C PRO A 69 -8.49 -30.79 -16.15
N LYS A 70 -8.46 -30.13 -14.99
CA LYS A 70 -7.38 -29.20 -14.64
C LYS A 70 -6.09 -29.99 -14.52
N ARG A 71 -5.12 -29.72 -15.40
CA ARG A 71 -3.77 -30.30 -15.29
C ARG A 71 -3.17 -29.90 -13.95
N HIS A 72 -2.69 -30.88 -13.20
CA HIS A 72 -1.80 -30.63 -12.08
C HIS A 72 -0.55 -29.96 -12.62
N SER A 73 -0.38 -28.67 -12.32
CA SER A 73 0.87 -28.00 -12.66
C SER A 73 1.98 -28.62 -11.83
N VAL A 74 3.19 -28.66 -12.37
CA VAL A 74 4.39 -29.07 -11.63
C VAL A 74 4.49 -28.34 -10.28
N GLY A 75 4.12 -27.05 -10.23
CA GLY A 75 4.06 -26.27 -8.99
C GLY A 75 3.02 -26.77 -7.98
N SER A 76 1.87 -27.27 -8.44
CA SER A 76 0.85 -27.85 -7.55
C SER A 76 1.30 -29.17 -6.92
N GLU A 77 2.12 -29.94 -7.64
CA GLU A 77 2.74 -31.18 -7.16
C GLU A 77 3.81 -30.90 -6.12
N PHE A 78 4.72 -29.95 -6.37
CA PHE A 78 5.69 -29.53 -5.36
C PHE A 78 5.00 -29.02 -4.08
N ALA A 79 3.96 -28.21 -4.22
CA ALA A 79 3.17 -27.74 -3.07
C ALA A 79 2.43 -28.87 -2.32
N ARG A 80 2.12 -29.99 -2.99
CA ARG A 80 1.58 -31.20 -2.34
C ARG A 80 2.68 -31.91 -1.55
N ILE A 81 3.82 -32.19 -2.18
CA ILE A 81 4.99 -32.82 -1.56
C ILE A 81 5.43 -32.04 -0.32
N ASP A 82 5.51 -30.71 -0.40
CA ASP A 82 5.89 -29.86 0.74
C ASP A 82 4.89 -29.93 1.90
N ARG A 83 3.59 -30.01 1.60
CA ARG A 83 2.54 -30.17 2.62
C ARG A 83 2.64 -31.52 3.30
N GLU A 84 2.84 -32.59 2.54
CA GLU A 84 2.98 -33.95 3.06
C GLU A 84 4.25 -34.09 3.92
N ALA A 85 5.39 -33.61 3.43
CA ALA A 85 6.64 -33.59 4.19
C ALA A 85 6.50 -32.77 5.49
N SER A 86 5.78 -31.64 5.44
CA SER A 86 5.52 -30.83 6.64
C SER A 86 4.58 -31.52 7.63
N ALA A 87 3.57 -32.24 7.14
CA ALA A 87 2.67 -33.03 7.98
C ALA A 87 3.42 -34.20 8.66
N GLN A 88 4.28 -34.91 7.93
CA GLN A 88 5.12 -35.98 8.46
C GLN A 88 6.08 -35.47 9.55
N ARG A 89 6.78 -34.35 9.30
CA ARG A 89 7.63 -33.70 10.30
C ARG A 89 6.85 -33.33 11.56
N ARG A 90 5.62 -32.79 11.40
CA ARG A 90 4.76 -32.45 12.53
C ARG A 90 4.33 -33.69 13.32
N ALA A 91 3.96 -34.77 12.64
CA ALA A 91 3.56 -36.03 13.27
C ALA A 91 4.71 -36.66 14.06
N ALA A 92 5.93 -36.67 13.50
CA ALA A 92 7.14 -37.16 14.18
C ALA A 92 7.44 -36.35 15.45
N LEU A 93 7.35 -35.01 15.38
CA LEU A 93 7.52 -34.14 16.54
C LEU A 93 6.43 -34.40 17.61
N GLN A 94 5.18 -34.57 17.20
CA GLN A 94 4.08 -34.88 18.12
C GLN A 94 4.25 -36.24 18.79
N ALA A 95 4.71 -37.26 18.06
CA ALA A 95 5.03 -38.58 18.60
C ALA A 95 6.17 -38.52 19.64
N ALA A 96 7.15 -37.63 19.42
CA ALA A 96 8.19 -37.32 20.40
C ALA A 96 7.73 -36.43 21.57
N GLY A 97 6.42 -36.14 21.68
CA GLY A 97 5.84 -35.34 22.76
C GLY A 97 5.99 -33.83 22.59
N PHE A 98 6.52 -33.34 21.47
CA PHE A 98 6.65 -31.90 21.23
C PHE A 98 5.29 -31.26 20.91
N LYS A 99 4.85 -30.35 21.79
CA LYS A 99 3.63 -29.54 21.58
C LYS A 99 4.00 -28.16 21.03
N PRO A 100 3.76 -27.88 19.72
CA PRO A 100 4.07 -26.58 19.16
C PRO A 100 3.09 -25.52 19.68
N ARG A 101 3.59 -24.57 20.47
CA ARG A 101 2.88 -23.32 20.79
C ARG A 101 3.10 -22.28 19.70
N TYR A 102 2.01 -21.60 19.32
CA TYR A 102 1.98 -20.44 18.44
C TYR A 102 1.35 -19.27 19.18
N ALA A 103 1.65 -18.04 18.72
CA ALA A 103 1.06 -16.85 19.31
C ALA A 103 -0.46 -16.83 19.03
N THR A 104 -1.24 -16.66 20.10
CA THR A 104 -2.71 -16.56 20.03
C THR A 104 -3.13 -15.24 19.37
N ALA A 105 -4.40 -15.13 18.95
CA ALA A 105 -4.89 -13.88 18.34
C ALA A 105 -4.79 -12.68 19.31
N PRO A 106 -5.15 -12.79 20.61
CA PRO A 106 -4.95 -11.70 21.56
C PRO A 106 -3.49 -11.29 21.75
N GLU A 107 -2.56 -12.26 21.82
CA GLU A 107 -1.12 -11.98 21.94
C GLU A 107 -0.59 -11.21 20.71
N VAL A 108 -0.95 -11.65 19.50
CA VAL A 108 -0.58 -10.96 18.26
C VAL A 108 -1.20 -9.57 18.20
N ARG A 109 -2.48 -9.42 18.55
CA ARG A 109 -3.17 -8.13 18.61
C ARG A 109 -2.47 -7.16 19.54
N HIS A 110 -2.10 -7.61 20.74
CA HIS A 110 -1.39 -6.79 21.71
C HIS A 110 -0.06 -6.29 21.14
N VAL A 111 0.76 -7.19 20.59
CA VAL A 111 2.03 -6.81 19.95
C VAL A 111 1.82 -5.83 18.80
N MET A 112 0.88 -6.12 17.90
CA MET A 112 0.62 -5.27 16.74
C MET A 112 0.15 -3.88 17.16
N LYS A 113 -0.75 -3.80 18.14
CA LYS A 113 -1.28 -2.53 18.66
C LYS A 113 -0.18 -1.71 19.34
N THR A 114 0.53 -2.30 20.30
CA THR A 114 1.62 -1.63 20.99
C THR A 114 2.69 -1.16 19.99
N ALA A 115 3.05 -1.98 19.00
CA ALA A 115 4.02 -1.58 17.98
C ALA A 115 3.56 -0.38 17.15
N HIS A 116 2.27 -0.31 16.79
CA HIS A 116 1.70 0.82 16.06
C HIS A 116 1.59 2.09 16.91
N ASP A 117 1.22 1.95 18.17
CA ASP A 117 1.10 3.06 19.11
C ASP A 117 2.47 3.74 19.33
N VAL A 118 3.55 2.95 19.42
CA VAL A 118 4.90 3.46 19.72
C VAL A 118 5.75 3.80 18.50
N CYS A 119 5.50 3.25 17.31
CA CYS A 119 6.45 3.36 16.19
C CYS A 119 6.74 4.80 15.74
N MET A 120 5.75 5.70 15.86
CA MET A 120 5.91 7.11 15.50
C MET A 120 6.40 7.99 16.66
N THR A 121 6.47 7.47 17.89
CA THR A 121 6.97 8.22 19.04
C THR A 121 8.50 8.28 19.05
N GLU A 122 9.07 9.32 19.66
CA GLU A 122 10.50 9.42 19.94
C GLU A 122 10.77 8.70 21.27
N GLY A 123 11.33 7.50 21.23
CA GLY A 123 11.52 6.68 22.42
C GLY A 123 12.06 5.28 22.14
N ALA A 124 12.22 4.51 23.21
CA ALA A 124 12.65 3.12 23.12
C ALA A 124 11.60 2.30 22.35
N LYS A 125 12.06 1.55 21.33
CA LYS A 125 11.23 0.68 20.50
C LYS A 125 11.19 -0.71 21.12
N PRO A 126 10.09 -1.12 21.79
CA PRO A 126 10.02 -2.44 22.38
C PRO A 126 10.12 -3.52 21.30
N SER A 127 10.80 -4.62 21.61
CA SER A 127 10.83 -5.77 20.71
C SER A 127 9.50 -6.54 20.76
N ALA A 128 9.17 -7.31 19.73
CA ALA A 128 8.00 -8.19 19.75
C ALA A 128 8.02 -9.15 20.95
N ALA A 129 9.21 -9.62 21.36
CA ALA A 129 9.36 -10.46 22.55
C ALA A 129 9.10 -9.68 23.84
N ALA A 130 9.48 -8.40 23.92
CA ALA A 130 9.13 -7.55 25.07
C ALA A 130 7.62 -7.37 25.18
N MET A 131 6.94 -7.02 24.08
CA MET A 131 5.48 -6.87 24.07
C MET A 131 4.73 -8.17 24.41
N LEU A 132 5.27 -9.33 24.01
CA LEU A 132 4.70 -10.62 24.42
C LEU A 132 4.87 -10.87 25.93
N ARG A 133 6.00 -10.46 26.53
CA ARG A 133 6.18 -10.53 27.99
C ARG A 133 5.19 -9.64 28.72
N ASP A 134 4.93 -8.45 28.20
CA ASP A 134 3.94 -7.52 28.76
C ASP A 134 2.52 -8.10 28.68
N ALA A 135 2.24 -8.92 27.66
CA ALA A 135 1.01 -9.71 27.53
C ALA A 135 0.95 -10.96 28.45
N GLY A 136 1.93 -11.15 29.34
CA GLY A 136 1.98 -12.28 30.29
C GLY A 136 2.66 -13.55 29.75
N VAL A 137 3.31 -13.50 28.58
CA VAL A 137 4.03 -14.66 28.03
C VAL A 137 5.39 -14.83 28.74
N PRO A 138 5.73 -16.04 29.22
CA PRO A 138 7.04 -16.29 29.84
C PRO A 138 8.20 -15.92 28.90
N ALA A 139 9.28 -15.35 29.43
CA ALA A 139 10.38 -14.80 28.62
C ALA A 139 10.98 -15.79 27.59
N LYS A 140 11.18 -17.05 28.00
CA LYS A 140 11.68 -18.12 27.12
C LYS A 140 10.72 -18.42 25.96
N GLU A 141 9.42 -18.31 26.19
CA GLU A 141 8.40 -18.51 25.17
C GLU A 141 8.23 -17.28 24.29
N ALA A 142 8.31 -16.08 24.85
CA ALA A 142 8.14 -14.83 24.14
C ALA A 142 9.14 -14.70 22.98
N THR A 143 10.42 -14.96 23.21
CA THR A 143 11.45 -14.95 22.15
C THR A 143 11.14 -15.98 21.06
N ARG A 144 10.76 -17.20 21.46
CA ARG A 144 10.42 -18.28 20.51
C ARG A 144 9.18 -17.96 19.69
N LEU A 145 8.16 -17.34 20.28
CA LEU A 145 6.93 -16.95 19.61
C LEU A 145 7.13 -15.75 18.69
N ALA A 146 7.94 -14.78 19.09
CA ALA A 146 8.30 -13.63 18.27
C ALA A 146 9.01 -14.06 16.96
N SER A 147 9.86 -15.10 17.02
CA SER A 147 10.53 -15.65 15.84
C SER A 147 9.66 -16.53 14.93
N LYS A 148 8.37 -16.71 15.24
CA LYS A 148 7.46 -17.52 14.42
C LYS A 148 6.52 -16.65 13.60
N SER A 149 6.14 -17.17 12.44
CA SER A 149 4.99 -16.64 11.69
C SER A 149 3.68 -17.05 12.37
N SER A 150 2.65 -16.20 12.27
CA SER A 150 1.31 -16.49 12.74
C SER A 150 0.30 -16.07 11.68
N ARG A 151 -0.71 -16.93 11.47
CA ARG A 151 -1.83 -16.63 10.56
C ARG A 151 -2.60 -15.36 10.94
N ASN A 152 -2.52 -14.95 12.20
CA ASN A 152 -3.23 -13.79 12.73
C ASN A 152 -2.53 -12.47 12.38
N ILE A 153 -1.27 -12.49 11.92
CA ILE A 153 -0.51 -11.27 11.60
C ILE A 153 -1.22 -10.46 10.52
N ALA A 154 -1.62 -11.11 9.42
CA ALA A 154 -2.31 -10.41 8.32
C ALA A 154 -3.67 -9.84 8.76
N THR A 155 -4.42 -10.59 9.58
CA THR A 155 -5.72 -10.16 10.10
C THR A 155 -5.58 -8.94 11.01
N GLU A 156 -4.67 -8.99 11.99
CA GLU A 156 -4.46 -7.89 12.94
C GLU A 156 -3.78 -6.69 12.28
N TRP A 157 -2.91 -6.92 11.28
CA TRP A 157 -2.39 -5.86 10.42
C TRP A 157 -3.55 -5.14 9.72
N GLN A 158 -4.50 -5.86 9.11
CA GLN A 158 -5.63 -5.24 8.42
C GLN A 158 -6.57 -4.51 9.38
N ALA A 159 -6.78 -5.05 10.59
CA ALA A 159 -7.57 -4.38 11.63
C ALA A 159 -7.03 -2.99 11.98
N GLN A 160 -5.72 -2.76 11.81
CA GLN A 160 -5.05 -1.48 12.07
C GLN A 160 -4.94 -0.58 10.84
N SER A 161 -5.72 -0.85 9.78
CA SER A 161 -5.68 -0.09 8.52
C SER A 161 -5.91 1.42 8.65
N GLN A 162 -6.65 1.85 9.68
CA GLN A 162 -6.95 3.25 9.98
C GLN A 162 -6.07 3.83 11.10
N HIS A 163 -5.05 3.11 11.56
CA HIS A 163 -4.18 3.61 12.62
C HIS A 163 -3.41 4.87 12.15
N PRO A 164 -3.31 5.94 12.96
CA PRO A 164 -2.65 7.19 12.56
C PRO A 164 -1.25 7.01 11.97
N ALA A 165 -0.44 6.12 12.56
CA ALA A 165 0.88 5.79 12.04
C ALA A 165 0.84 5.26 10.59
N ARG A 166 -0.12 4.40 10.25
CA ARG A 166 -0.25 3.85 8.89
C ARG A 166 -0.78 4.89 7.91
N THR A 167 -1.68 5.75 8.35
CA THR A 167 -2.15 6.89 7.55
C THR A 167 -0.98 7.80 7.18
N ALA A 168 -0.17 8.20 8.16
CA ALA A 168 1.03 9.01 7.92
C ALA A 168 2.03 8.32 6.97
N MET A 169 2.28 7.01 7.13
CA MET A 169 3.17 6.27 6.23
C MET A 169 2.65 6.19 4.80
N ARG A 170 1.32 6.17 4.58
CA ARG A 170 0.71 6.20 3.24
C ARG A 170 0.78 7.59 2.62
N GLU A 171 0.47 8.62 3.38
CA GLU A 171 0.55 10.02 2.95
C GLU A 171 1.97 10.37 2.51
N GLN A 172 2.98 9.91 3.25
CA GLN A 172 4.39 10.09 2.90
C GLN A 172 4.86 9.11 1.80
N GLY A 173 4.00 8.26 1.24
CA GLY A 173 4.33 7.30 0.18
C GLY A 173 5.35 6.23 0.60
N VAL A 174 5.51 5.97 1.90
CA VAL A 174 6.47 4.98 2.44
C VAL A 174 5.84 3.60 2.47
N LEU A 175 4.56 3.51 2.83
CA LEU A 175 3.80 2.26 2.92
C LEU A 175 3.12 1.95 1.58
N THR A 176 3.62 0.95 0.87
CA THR A 176 3.04 0.44 -0.37
C THR A 176 2.47 -0.97 -0.17
N ARG A 177 1.58 -1.41 -1.07
CA ARG A 177 1.03 -2.78 -1.05
C ARG A 177 2.11 -3.86 -1.01
N ARG A 178 3.22 -3.66 -1.73
CA ARG A 178 4.37 -4.57 -1.73
C ARG A 178 5.02 -4.65 -0.34
N LYS A 179 5.21 -3.51 0.32
CA LYS A 179 5.79 -3.43 1.67
C LYS A 179 4.85 -3.99 2.73
N GLU A 180 3.54 -3.77 2.61
CA GLU A 180 2.52 -4.40 3.47
C GLU A 180 2.57 -5.94 3.37
N ASN A 181 2.62 -6.48 2.14
CA ASN A 181 2.73 -7.91 1.93
C ASN A 181 4.05 -8.48 2.49
N ALA A 182 5.17 -7.76 2.32
CA ALA A 182 6.45 -8.17 2.86
C ALA A 182 6.50 -8.13 4.40
N ALA A 183 5.87 -7.12 5.02
CA ALA A 183 5.81 -7.00 6.48
C ALA A 183 4.97 -8.11 7.12
N THR A 184 3.89 -8.54 6.44
CA THR A 184 2.92 -9.51 6.99
C THR A 184 3.25 -10.98 6.70
N SER A 185 4.11 -11.28 5.72
CA SER A 185 4.49 -12.65 5.36
C SER A 185 5.55 -13.28 6.28
N GLY A 186 6.20 -12.47 7.11
CA GLY A 186 7.32 -12.88 7.94
C GLY A 186 6.94 -13.45 9.32
N THR A 187 7.89 -13.31 10.23
CA THR A 187 7.73 -13.60 11.67
C THR A 187 7.14 -12.40 12.39
N LEU A 188 6.56 -12.60 13.58
CA LEU A 188 6.02 -11.48 14.36
C LEU A 188 7.09 -10.41 14.67
N ALA A 189 8.31 -10.84 15.00
CA ALA A 189 9.45 -9.94 15.17
C ALA A 189 9.82 -9.21 13.87
N GLY A 190 9.78 -9.91 12.73
CA GLY A 190 10.02 -9.32 11.42
C GLY A 190 8.98 -8.28 11.05
N THR A 191 7.70 -8.52 11.36
CA THR A 191 6.63 -7.54 11.14
C THR A 191 6.83 -6.27 11.97
N VAL A 192 7.18 -6.42 13.26
CA VAL A 192 7.47 -5.26 14.13
C VAL A 192 8.70 -4.49 13.65
N ALA A 193 9.78 -5.19 13.27
CA ALA A 193 10.98 -4.55 12.73
C ALA A 193 10.69 -3.80 11.41
N ALA A 194 9.92 -4.41 10.51
CA ALA A 194 9.48 -3.77 9.28
C ALA A 194 8.64 -2.51 9.56
N LEU A 195 7.71 -2.59 10.52
CA LEU A 195 6.91 -1.43 10.94
C LEU A 195 7.79 -0.29 11.45
N TYR A 196 8.79 -0.58 12.27
CA TYR A 196 9.73 0.44 12.76
C TYR A 196 10.59 1.04 11.67
N SER A 197 11.11 0.24 10.74
CA SER A 197 11.83 0.76 9.57
C SER A 197 10.95 1.67 8.71
N LEU A 198 9.69 1.29 8.49
CA LEU A 198 8.73 2.13 7.77
C LEU A 198 8.43 3.43 8.52
N ALA A 199 8.32 3.39 9.84
CA ALA A 199 8.11 4.56 10.68
C ALA A 199 9.32 5.51 10.61
N ASP A 200 10.54 4.99 10.70
CA ASP A 200 11.76 5.80 10.60
C ASP A 200 11.85 6.51 9.25
N HIS A 201 11.63 5.78 8.15
CA HIS A 201 11.57 6.40 6.82
C HIS A 201 10.48 7.45 6.68
N THR A 202 9.36 7.29 7.39
CA THR A 202 8.28 8.28 7.40
C THR A 202 8.69 9.53 8.15
N LYS A 203 9.33 9.39 9.31
CA LYS A 203 9.89 10.52 10.08
C LYS A 203 10.96 11.25 9.28
N ASP A 204 11.84 10.53 8.59
CA ASP A 204 12.87 11.12 7.76
C ASP A 204 12.27 11.94 6.60
N ARG A 205 11.22 11.43 5.94
CA ARG A 205 10.50 12.19 4.90
C ARG A 205 9.81 13.43 5.45
N GLN A 206 9.20 13.34 6.64
CA GLN A 206 8.60 14.50 7.30
C GLN A 206 9.65 15.56 7.66
N ARG A 207 10.82 15.13 8.16
CA ARG A 207 11.95 16.03 8.47
C ARG A 207 12.49 16.69 7.20
N LEU A 208 12.65 15.92 6.11
CA LEU A 208 13.12 16.44 4.83
C LEU A 208 12.15 17.51 4.28
N SER A 209 10.84 17.21 4.25
CA SER A 209 9.82 18.16 3.80
C SER A 209 9.80 19.44 4.64
N ALA A 210 10.03 19.34 5.95
CA ALA A 210 10.14 20.50 6.82
C ALA A 210 11.40 21.34 6.54
N VAL A 211 12.52 20.70 6.21
CA VAL A 211 13.76 21.40 5.82
C VAL A 211 13.59 22.08 4.47
N GLU A 212 13.03 21.40 3.47
CA GLU A 212 12.74 21.97 2.15
C GLU A 212 11.83 23.21 2.26
N SER A 213 10.77 23.13 3.06
CA SER A 213 9.87 24.26 3.30
C SER A 213 10.58 25.46 3.96
N ARG A 214 11.52 25.20 4.87
CA ARG A 214 12.33 26.26 5.49
C ARG A 214 13.32 26.87 4.50
N GLN A 215 13.92 26.06 3.64
CA GLN A 215 14.82 26.55 2.59
C GLN A 215 14.09 27.45 1.61
N ASP A 216 12.89 27.07 1.19
CA ASP A 216 12.05 27.90 0.32
C ASP A 216 11.69 29.24 0.97
N ALA A 217 11.37 29.23 2.28
CA ALA A 217 11.10 30.45 3.04
C ALA A 217 12.33 31.36 3.11
N MET A 218 13.51 30.80 3.43
CA MET A 218 14.77 31.55 3.46
C MET A 218 15.16 32.10 2.09
N GLN A 219 14.94 31.34 1.01
CA GLN A 219 15.25 31.77 -0.35
C GLN A 219 14.39 32.98 -0.75
N ARG A 220 13.09 32.99 -0.41
CA ARG A 220 12.22 34.16 -0.62
C ARG A 220 12.67 35.38 0.17
N GLU A 221 13.12 35.18 1.42
CA GLU A 221 13.64 36.27 2.24
C GLU A 221 14.93 36.86 1.66
N ILE A 222 15.86 36.00 1.19
CA ILE A 222 17.08 36.43 0.51
C ILE A 222 16.76 37.25 -0.75
N GLU A 223 15.77 36.84 -1.52
CA GLU A 223 15.34 37.59 -2.72
C GLU A 223 14.81 38.98 -2.38
N VAL A 224 14.00 39.09 -1.32
CA VAL A 224 13.51 40.38 -0.82
C VAL A 224 14.67 41.26 -0.34
N LEU A 225 15.59 40.72 0.45
CA LEU A 225 16.75 41.45 0.97
C LEU A 225 17.68 41.90 -0.17
N ARG A 226 17.92 41.05 -1.17
CA ARG A 226 18.71 41.41 -2.35
C ARG A 226 18.05 42.54 -3.15
N ALA A 227 16.73 42.51 -3.30
CA ALA A 227 16.00 43.58 -3.98
C ALA A 227 16.08 44.91 -3.18
N GLN A 228 16.01 44.85 -1.85
CA GLN A 228 16.19 46.03 -0.99
C GLN A 228 17.62 46.58 -1.05
N LEU A 229 18.62 45.70 -1.04
CA LEU A 229 20.03 46.09 -1.14
C LEU A 229 20.32 46.77 -2.48
N ALA A 230 19.86 46.20 -3.60
CA ALA A 230 20.01 46.81 -4.92
C ALA A 230 19.35 48.20 -5.00
N GLN A 231 18.20 48.39 -4.35
CA GLN A 231 17.57 49.72 -4.25
C GLN A 231 18.38 50.69 -3.38
N HIS A 232 19.04 50.20 -2.34
CA HIS A 232 19.87 51.01 -1.45
C HIS A 232 21.18 51.43 -2.14
N GLU A 233 21.85 50.51 -2.84
CA GLU A 233 23.07 50.77 -3.62
C GLU A 233 22.84 51.89 -4.65
N VAL A 234 21.75 51.84 -5.43
CA VAL A 234 21.39 52.92 -6.37
C VAL A 234 21.23 54.28 -5.67
N ARG A 235 20.74 54.31 -4.42
CA ARG A 235 20.61 55.57 -3.66
C ARG A 235 21.95 56.06 -3.15
N MET A 236 22.85 55.16 -2.78
CA MET A 236 24.19 55.50 -2.29
C MET A 236 25.09 55.96 -3.43
N ASP A 237 25.06 55.32 -4.60
CA ASP A 237 25.83 55.75 -5.77
C ASP A 237 25.55 57.22 -6.16
N VAL A 238 24.28 57.66 -6.04
CA VAL A 238 23.89 59.06 -6.28
C VAL A 238 24.42 59.99 -5.18
N ALA A 239 24.41 59.54 -3.92
CA ALA A 239 24.88 60.34 -2.79
C ALA A 239 26.41 60.47 -2.77
N ASP A 240 27.14 59.38 -3.04
CA ASP A 240 28.60 59.31 -3.05
C ASP A 240 29.20 60.07 -4.26
N ALA A 241 28.44 60.22 -5.35
CA ALA A 241 28.81 61.11 -6.46
C ALA A 241 28.77 62.62 -6.10
N GLY A 242 28.28 62.98 -4.90
CA GLY A 242 28.19 64.36 -4.43
C GLY A 242 27.19 65.23 -5.21
N LEU A 243 26.34 64.61 -6.03
CA LEU A 243 25.36 65.30 -6.87
C LEU A 243 24.07 65.52 -6.08
N ASP A 244 23.58 66.76 -6.02
CA ASP A 244 22.23 67.03 -5.51
C ASP A 244 21.20 66.27 -6.38
N PRO A 245 20.47 65.29 -5.83
CA PRO A 245 19.52 64.47 -6.58
C PRO A 245 18.45 65.29 -7.29
N ARG A 246 18.11 66.48 -6.76
CA ARG A 246 17.14 67.38 -7.38
C ARG A 246 17.72 68.06 -8.62
N ALA A 247 18.96 68.52 -8.54
CA ALA A 247 19.66 69.15 -9.66
C ALA A 247 19.89 68.14 -10.80
N GLU A 248 20.30 66.91 -10.48
CA GLU A 248 20.50 65.86 -11.50
C GLU A 248 19.17 65.43 -12.16
N ALA A 249 18.06 65.42 -11.40
CA ALA A 249 16.73 65.16 -11.97
C ALA A 249 16.30 66.21 -13.00
N LEU A 250 16.60 67.49 -12.75
CA LEU A 250 16.31 68.59 -13.66
C LEU A 250 17.18 68.50 -14.93
N ARG A 251 18.48 68.23 -14.76
CA ARG A 251 19.43 68.05 -15.87
C ARG A 251 19.04 66.88 -16.77
N LEU A 252 18.73 65.71 -16.21
CA LEU A 252 18.29 64.56 -17.01
C LEU A 252 16.95 64.80 -17.71
N HIS A 253 16.07 65.63 -17.13
CA HIS A 253 14.83 66.01 -17.79
C HIS A 253 15.06 66.97 -18.96
N SER A 254 15.96 67.95 -18.81
CA SER A 254 16.36 68.82 -19.93
C SER A 254 17.05 68.05 -21.05
N ASP A 255 17.76 66.97 -20.71
CA ASP A 255 18.35 66.03 -21.67
C ASP A 255 17.30 65.12 -22.37
N GLY A 256 16.02 65.29 -22.04
CA GLY A 256 14.90 64.61 -22.71
C GLY A 256 14.48 63.27 -22.09
N LEU A 257 15.02 62.87 -20.93
CA LEU A 257 14.58 61.63 -20.28
C LEU A 257 13.18 61.77 -19.69
N GLY A 258 12.38 60.72 -19.85
CA GLY A 258 11.05 60.62 -19.24
C GLY A 258 11.12 60.37 -17.72
N TYR A 259 10.09 60.83 -16.99
CA TYR A 259 10.02 60.75 -15.52
C TYR A 259 10.31 59.36 -14.92
N LYS A 260 9.87 58.29 -15.60
CA LYS A 260 10.11 56.91 -15.15
C LYS A 260 11.60 56.54 -15.24
N ALA A 261 12.28 56.94 -16.33
CA ALA A 261 13.70 56.66 -16.52
C ALA A 261 14.56 57.45 -15.51
N ILE A 262 14.20 58.71 -15.24
CA ILE A 262 14.85 59.55 -14.23
C ILE A 262 14.67 58.95 -12.82
N ALA A 263 13.45 58.55 -12.47
CA ALA A 263 13.14 57.91 -11.20
C ALA A 263 13.98 56.65 -10.95
N THR A 264 14.11 55.78 -11.95
CA THR A 264 14.97 54.60 -11.90
C THR A 264 16.44 54.97 -11.75
N ARG A 265 16.92 55.98 -12.46
CA ARG A 265 18.34 56.38 -12.47
C ARG A 265 18.81 57.01 -11.15
N ILE A 266 17.95 57.79 -10.50
CA ILE A 266 18.28 58.52 -9.26
C ILE A 266 17.82 57.76 -7.99
N GLY A 267 17.09 56.65 -8.15
CA GLY A 267 16.59 55.86 -7.02
C GLY A 267 15.50 56.55 -6.20
N ARG A 268 14.67 57.39 -6.84
CA ARG A 268 13.57 58.16 -6.22
C ARG A 268 12.23 57.81 -6.86
N SER A 269 11.13 58.03 -6.14
CA SER A 269 9.80 57.75 -6.68
C SER A 269 9.47 58.69 -7.85
N GLN A 270 8.69 58.22 -8.83
CA GLN A 270 8.29 59.04 -9.98
C GLN A 270 7.49 60.29 -9.56
N SER A 271 6.71 60.21 -8.47
CA SER A 271 6.00 61.36 -7.91
C SER A 271 6.96 62.39 -7.32
N THR A 272 8.00 61.95 -6.60
CA THR A 272 9.07 62.82 -6.09
C THR A 272 9.77 63.56 -7.23
N VAL A 273 10.19 62.84 -8.29
CA VAL A 273 10.85 63.43 -9.47
C VAL A 273 9.93 64.43 -10.18
N ARG A 274 8.65 64.08 -10.37
CA ARG A 274 7.66 64.98 -10.98
C ARG A 274 7.47 66.27 -10.16
N ASN A 275 7.42 66.17 -8.84
CA ASN A 275 7.30 67.33 -7.97
C ASN A 275 8.52 68.24 -8.05
N TRP A 276 9.73 67.66 -8.10
CA TRP A 276 10.96 68.44 -8.26
C TRP A 276 11.03 69.20 -9.59
N ILE A 277 10.63 68.55 -10.69
CA ILE A 277 10.61 69.17 -12.02
C ILE A 277 9.53 70.25 -12.13
N LYS A 278 8.37 70.05 -11.50
CA LYS A 278 7.28 71.06 -11.49
C LYS A 278 7.57 72.27 -10.60
N ALA A 279 8.39 72.10 -9.57
CA ALA A 279 8.71 73.13 -8.58
C ALA A 279 10.03 73.87 -8.90
N ALA A 280 10.62 73.62 -10.07
CA ALA A 280 11.76 74.34 -10.61
C ALA A 280 11.28 75.33 -11.68
#